data_AF-A0A965EDU7-F1
#
_entry.id   AF-A0A965EDU7-F1
#
_cell.length_a   1.000
_cell.length_b   1.000
_cell.length_c   1.000
_cell.angle_alpha   90.00
_cell.angle_beta   90.00
_cell.angle_gamma   90.00
#
_symmetry.space_group_name_H-M   'P 1'
#
loop_
_entity.id
_entity.type
_entity.pdbx_description
1 polymer ?
#
loop_
_entity_poly.entity_id
_entity_poly.type
_entity_poly.pdbx_seq_one_letter_code
_entity_poly.pdbx_strand_id
1 'polypeptide(L)' 'MAYLLITHDLAVIQAMAHRVMVMHQGKVIESGVTQQVLENPKTDYTRALIRAAFATDKLSAESARAP' A
#
# COMPACT_ATOMS: atom_id res chain seq x y z
N MET A 1 21.98 -3.61 -8.91
CA MET A 1 20.75 -3.93 -9.70
C MET A 1 19.62 -3.06 -9.20
N ALA A 2 18.78 -2.52 -10.08
CA ALA A 2 17.63 -1.70 -9.73
C ALA A 2 16.40 -2.21 -10.48
N TYR A 3 15.25 -2.19 -9.82
CA TYR A 3 13.97 -2.67 -10.37
C TYR A 3 12.90 -1.61 -10.13
N LEU A 4 12.04 -1.41 -11.13
CA LEU A 4 10.85 -0.57 -11.04
C LEU A 4 9.62 -1.46 -11.22
N LEU A 5 8.79 -1.52 -10.17
CA LEU A 5 7.52 -2.23 -10.19
C LEU A 5 6.38 -1.21 -10.24
N ILE A 6 5.44 -1.41 -11.16
CA ILE A 6 4.21 -0.63 -11.26
C ILE A 6 3.05 -1.59 -11.00
N THR A 7 2.39 -1.42 -9.87
CA THR A 7 1.24 -2.24 -9.46
C THR A 7 0.27 -1.42 -8.62
N HIS A 8 -0.97 -1.90 -8.53
CA HIS A 8 -1.99 -1.37 -7.63
C HIS A 8 -2.11 -2.21 -6.33
N ASP A 9 -1.42 -3.34 -6.26
CA ASP A 9 -1.44 -4.23 -5.10
C ASP A 9 -0.39 -3.79 -4.06
N LEU A 10 -0.88 -3.33 -2.91
CA LEU A 10 -0.03 -2.88 -1.81
C LEU A 10 0.69 -4.02 -1.08
N ALA A 11 0.14 -5.25 -1.09
CA ALA A 11 0.80 -6.40 -0.45
C ALA A 11 2.06 -6.79 -1.23
N VAL A 12 1.99 -6.76 -2.56
CA VAL A 12 3.18 -6.98 -3.42
C VAL A 12 4.22 -5.89 -3.20
N ILE A 13 3.80 -4.62 -3.11
CA ILE A 13 4.71 -3.50 -2.83
C ILE A 13 5.38 -3.68 -1.47
N GLN A 14 4.62 -4.05 -0.44
CA GLN A 14 5.14 -4.28 0.91
C GLN A 14 6.21 -5.38 0.95
N ALA A 15 6.03 -6.46 0.17
CA ALA A 15 6.95 -7.59 0.14
C ALA A 15 8.23 -7.34 -0.69
N MET A 16 8.16 -6.51 -1.75
CA MET A 16 9.24 -6.42 -2.75
C MET A 16 9.95 -5.06 -2.82
N ALA A 17 9.26 -3.97 -2.48
CA ALA A 17 9.76 -2.63 -2.75
C ALA A 17 10.43 -2.00 -1.52
N HIS A 18 11.64 -1.47 -1.72
CA HIS A 18 12.32 -0.66 -0.69
C HIS A 18 11.74 0.76 -0.58
N ARG A 19 11.26 1.30 -1.70
CA ARG A 19 10.66 2.62 -1.83
C ARG A 19 9.39 2.53 -2.65
N VAL A 20 8.42 3.37 -2.32
CA VAL A 20 7.13 3.46 -3.02
C VAL A 20 6.85 4.89 -3.45
N MET A 21 6.16 5.02 -4.58
CA MET A 21 5.62 6.26 -5.09
C MET A 21 4.12 6.06 -5.35
N VAL A 22 3.30 6.89 -4.74
CA VAL A 22 1.85 6.92 -4.96
C VAL A 22 1.54 8.02 -5.94
N MET A 23 0.86 7.66 -7.03
CA MET A 23 0.43 8.59 -8.07
C MET A 23 -1.09 8.65 -8.13
N HIS A 24 -1.62 9.84 -8.39
CA HIS A 24 -3.03 10.07 -8.67
C HIS A 24 -3.15 11.13 -9.76
N GLN A 25 -3.96 10.87 -10.79
CA GLN A 25 -4.19 11.78 -11.92
C GLN A 25 -2.89 12.32 -12.55
N GLY A 26 -1.89 11.44 -12.75
CA GLY A 26 -0.60 11.79 -13.34
C GLY A 26 0.31 12.62 -12.44
N LYS A 27 -0.04 12.84 -11.18
CA LYS A 27 0.79 13.56 -10.20
C LYS A 27 1.30 12.63 -9.12
N VAL A 28 2.54 12.84 -8.69
CA VAL A 28 3.09 12.19 -7.49
C VAL A 28 2.43 12.84 -6.28
N ILE A 29 1.66 12.05 -5.56
CA ILE A 29 0.97 12.50 -4.34
C ILE A 29 1.85 12.25 -3.12
N GLU A 30 2.58 11.13 -3.11
CA GLU A 30 3.42 10.76 -2.00
C GLU A 30 4.56 9.84 -2.45
N SER A 31 5.72 9.93 -1.80
CA SER A 31 6.83 9.01 -2.05
C SER A 31 7.73 8.90 -0.84
N GLY A 32 8.35 7.74 -0.65
CA GLY A 32 9.22 7.50 0.49
C GLY A 32 9.65 6.05 0.63
N VAL A 33 10.22 5.72 1.79
CA VAL A 33 10.46 4.34 2.19
C VAL A 33 9.12 3.63 2.32
N THR A 34 9.00 2.43 1.76
CA THR A 34 7.74 1.67 1.71
C THR A 34 7.08 1.58 3.07
N GLN A 35 7.85 1.20 4.10
CA GLN A 35 7.35 1.09 5.47
C GLN A 35 6.78 2.42 5.99
N GLN A 36 7.49 3.54 5.76
CA GLN A 36 7.04 4.85 6.24
C GLN A 36 5.76 5.31 5.54
N VAL A 37 5.64 5.09 4.23
CA VAL A 37 4.45 5.48 3.47
C VAL A 37 3.24 4.62 3.82
N LEU A 38 3.45 3.33 4.12
CA LEU A 38 2.37 2.40 4.48
C LEU A 38 1.92 2.54 5.96
N GLU A 39 2.87 2.72 6.89
CA GLU A 39 2.55 2.81 8.33
C GLU A 39 2.21 4.23 8.77
N ASN A 40 2.83 5.25 8.16
CA ASN A 40 2.60 6.66 8.48
C ASN A 40 2.34 7.50 7.21
N PRO A 41 1.26 7.19 6.46
CA PRO A 41 0.87 7.94 5.27
C PRO A 41 0.56 9.41 5.62
N LYS A 42 1.20 10.33 4.90
CA LYS A 42 1.06 11.77 5.13
C LYS A 42 -0.17 12.35 4.44
N THR A 43 -0.56 11.80 3.31
CA THR A 43 -1.70 12.31 2.52
C THR A 43 -2.99 11.56 2.79
N ASP A 44 -4.12 12.25 2.68
CA ASP A 44 -5.45 11.64 2.85
C ASP A 44 -5.74 10.58 1.79
N TYR A 45 -5.27 10.82 0.56
CA TYR A 45 -5.40 9.86 -0.53
C TYR A 45 -4.68 8.55 -0.23
N THR A 46 -3.40 8.62 0.19
CA THR A 46 -2.65 7.42 0.57
C THR A 46 -3.28 6.71 1.76
N ARG A 47 -3.78 7.45 2.76
CA ARG A 47 -4.55 6.88 3.89
C ARG A 47 -5.77 6.10 3.42
N ALA A 48 -6.57 6.68 2.54
CA ALA A 48 -7.77 6.04 2.00
C ALA A 48 -7.42 4.79 1.18
N LEU A 49 -6.36 4.87 0.36
CA LEU A 49 -5.87 3.77 -0.47
C LEU A 49 -5.39 2.58 0.36
N ILE A 50 -4.58 2.84 1.41
CA ILE A 50 -4.12 1.80 2.34
C ILE A 50 -5.31 1.17 3.06
N ARG A 51 -6.24 1.97 3.58
CA ARG A 51 -7.45 1.44 4.23
C ARG A 51 -8.25 0.55 3.30
N ALA A 52 -8.47 0.96 2.06
CA ALA A 52 -9.23 0.16 1.09
C ALA A 52 -8.51 -1.15 0.73
N ALA A 53 -7.20 -1.11 0.52
CA ALA A 53 -6.41 -2.28 0.15
C ALA A 53 -6.34 -3.32 1.28
N PHE A 54 -6.15 -2.88 2.52
CA PHE A 54 -5.99 -3.79 3.67
C PHE A 54 -7.29 -4.07 4.44
N ALA A 55 -8.39 -3.34 4.22
CA ALA A 55 -9.69 -3.66 4.83
C ALA A 55 -10.25 -4.98 4.32
N THR A 56 -10.07 -5.29 3.03
CA THR A 56 -10.56 -6.53 2.41
C THR A 56 -9.81 -7.76 2.92
N ASP A 57 -8.51 -7.63 3.20
CA ASP A 57 -7.66 -8.71 3.73
C ASP A 57 -7.99 -9.05 5.21
N LYS A 58 -8.53 -8.10 5.97
CA LYS A 58 -8.99 -8.33 7.35
C LYS A 58 -10.27 -9.18 7.39
N LEU A 59 -11.20 -8.97 6.45
CA LEU A 59 -12.46 -9.74 6.40
C LEU A 59 -12.24 -11.22 6.01
N SER A 60 -11.26 -11.53 5.15
CA SER A 60 -10.92 -12.92 4.81
C SER A 60 -10.23 -13.66 5.95
N ALA A 61 -9.38 -12.97 6.72
CA ALA A 61 -8.69 -13.55 7.88
C ALA A 61 -9.60 -13.79 9.10
N GLU A 62 -10.63 -12.96 9.31
CA GLU A 62 -11.61 -13.16 10.39
C GLU A 62 -12.61 -14.28 10.11
N SER A 63 -12.99 -14.52 8.84
CA SER A 63 -13.91 -15.62 8.48
C SER A 63 -13.29 -17.02 8.65
N ALA A 64 -11.96 -17.14 8.73
CA ALA A 64 -11.25 -18.41 8.94
C ALA A 64 -11.06 -18.76 10.42
N ARG A 65 -11.56 -17.94 11.35
CA ARG A 65 -11.35 -18.10 12.81
C ARG A 65 -12.64 -18.39 13.61
N ALA A 66 -13.73 -18.74 12.94
CA ALA A 66 -14.94 -19.24 13.61
C ALA A 66 -14.74 -20.71 14.06
N PRO A 67 -15.04 -21.06 15.32
CA PRO A 67 -14.93 -22.42 15.87
C PRO A 67 -16.00 -23.37 15.33
#